data_AF-A0A1M4W6T2-F1
#
_entry.id   AF-A0A1M4W6T2-F1
#
_cell.length_a   1.000
_cell.length_b   1.000
_cell.length_c   1.000
_cell.angle_alpha   90.00
_cell.angle_beta   90.00
_cell.angle_gamma   90.00
#
_symmetry.space_group_name_H-M   'P 1'
#
loop_
_entity.id
_entity.type
_entity.pdbx_description
1 polymer ?
#
loop_
_entity_poly.entity_id
_entity_poly.type
_entity_poly.pdbx_seq_one_letter_code
_entity_poly.pdbx_strand_id
1 'polypeptide(L)'
;MKKLLLLFFVLSSVIKVSACKCVRDPLPQEYLNANVVGVIKIIKVYDENIEQRTYKADVEFEKLYKGTEFKTLTVRGLIGNSHSAACEIDIEPNERYLILLSGAGSNSYTISSCTPKSKLSARSSKDENSELENLKKTFSYLDKNRYKFTGLTFTFCEDGTSDIGQTDLSKIKDFQPKQSFAIYRVKINESSKIDEIVTITGFGSQDKIIEDVIKRKMIVDRPMFSNSSDKKEFLILLFYHKKNSKDQYKNIISNYW
;
A
#
# COMPACT_ATOMS: atom_id res chain seq x y z
N MET A 1 -8.47 10.97 -49.76
CA MET A 1 -8.44 11.22 -48.30
C MET A 1 -9.12 10.12 -47.48
N LYS A 2 -10.36 9.69 -47.77
CA LYS A 2 -11.06 8.62 -47.01
C LYS A 2 -10.32 7.28 -46.91
N LYS A 3 -9.65 6.82 -47.98
CA LYS A 3 -8.87 5.56 -47.98
C LYS A 3 -7.58 5.62 -47.13
N LEU A 4 -6.97 6.81 -47.01
CA LEU A 4 -5.76 7.00 -46.20
C LEU A 4 -6.10 7.01 -44.70
N LEU A 5 -7.25 7.57 -44.35
CA LEU A 5 -7.82 7.59 -43.00
C LEU A 5 -8.17 6.18 -42.51
N LEU A 6 -8.74 5.35 -43.39
CA LEU A 6 -9.03 3.95 -43.10
C LEU A 6 -7.74 3.14 -42.84
N LEU A 7 -6.69 3.39 -43.64
CA LEU A 7 -5.39 2.73 -43.46
C LEU A 7 -4.76 3.12 -42.12
N PHE A 8 -4.83 4.41 -41.75
CA PHE A 8 -4.31 4.91 -40.47
C PHE A 8 -5.07 4.32 -39.27
N PHE A 9 -6.40 4.13 -39.40
CA PHE A 9 -7.23 3.51 -38.36
C PHE A 9 -6.93 2.01 -38.18
N VAL A 10 -6.64 1.29 -39.27
CA VAL A 10 -6.22 -0.13 -39.22
C VAL A 10 -4.81 -0.29 -38.65
N LEU A 11 -3.87 0.60 -39.01
CA LEU A 11 -2.49 0.58 -38.50
C LEU A 11 -2.40 0.91 -36.99
N SER A 12 -3.23 1.83 -36.51
CA SER A 12 -3.26 2.22 -35.10
C SER A 12 -3.97 1.21 -34.19
N SER A 13 -4.85 0.35 -34.73
CA SER A 13 -5.57 -0.66 -33.96
C SER A 13 -4.78 -1.95 -33.68
N VAL A 14 -3.59 -2.12 -34.28
CA VAL A 14 -2.71 -3.29 -34.03
C VAL A 14 -1.68 -3.04 -32.93
N ILE A 15 -1.52 -1.79 -32.48
CA ILE A 15 -0.54 -1.44 -31.45
C ILE A 15 -1.12 -1.78 -30.08
N LYS A 16 -0.86 -3.00 -29.61
CA LYS A 16 -1.10 -3.38 -28.21
C LYS A 16 -0.05 -2.70 -27.33
N VAL A 17 -0.37 -1.52 -26.81
CA VAL A 17 0.45 -0.87 -25.78
C VAL A 17 0.26 -1.65 -24.48
N SER A 18 1.26 -2.45 -24.12
CA SER A 18 1.31 -3.08 -22.79
C SER A 18 1.76 -2.02 -21.78
N ALA A 19 0.90 -1.74 -20.81
CA ALA A 19 1.24 -0.89 -19.67
C ALA A 19 1.50 -1.79 -18.46
N CYS A 20 2.51 -1.44 -17.67
CA CYS A 20 2.73 -2.03 -16.36
C CYS A 20 1.51 -1.77 -15.47
N LYS A 21 0.87 -2.85 -15.00
CA LYS A 21 -0.23 -2.78 -14.02
C LYS A 21 0.19 -3.51 -12.75
N CYS A 22 0.28 -2.77 -11.66
CA CYS A 22 0.57 -3.34 -10.36
C CYS A 22 -0.73 -3.70 -9.65
N VAL A 23 -0.80 -4.92 -9.12
CA VAL A 23 -1.78 -5.27 -8.10
C VAL A 23 -1.13 -4.92 -6.77
N ARG A 24 -1.76 -4.06 -5.97
CA ARG A 24 -1.28 -3.69 -4.65
C ARG A 24 -2.19 -4.31 -3.62
N ASP A 25 -1.63 -4.99 -2.63
CA ASP A 25 -2.38 -5.36 -1.45
C ASP A 25 -2.34 -4.21 -0.42
N PRO A 26 -3.25 -4.20 0.57
CA PRO A 26 -3.16 -3.25 1.67
C PRO A 26 -1.87 -3.42 2.47
N LEU A 27 -1.37 -2.33 3.05
CA LEU A 27 -0.17 -2.32 3.89
C LEU A 27 -0.09 -3.47 4.91
N PRO A 28 -1.14 -3.83 5.69
CA PRO A 28 -1.07 -4.98 6.58
C PRO A 28 -0.84 -6.31 5.87
N GLN A 29 -1.43 -6.51 4.68
CA GLN A 29 -1.24 -7.72 3.89
C GLN A 29 0.19 -7.78 3.35
N GLU A 30 0.69 -6.67 2.79
CA GLU A 30 2.07 -6.55 2.32
C GLU A 30 3.08 -6.78 3.45
N TYR A 31 2.81 -6.24 4.64
CA TYR A 31 3.64 -6.47 5.83
C TYR A 31 3.68 -7.93 6.27
N LEU A 32 2.53 -8.61 6.28
CA LEU A 32 2.44 -10.02 6.64
C LEU A 32 3.18 -10.91 5.61
N ASN A 33 3.10 -10.56 4.32
CA ASN A 33 3.73 -11.27 3.21
C ASN A 33 5.24 -10.97 3.08
N ALA A 34 5.71 -9.81 3.54
CA ALA A 34 7.10 -9.40 3.41
C ALA A 34 8.03 -10.18 4.34
N ASN A 35 9.26 -10.41 3.88
CA ASN A 35 10.35 -10.98 4.68
C ASN A 35 11.22 -9.88 5.30
N VAL A 36 11.35 -8.74 4.60
CA VAL A 36 12.06 -7.55 5.12
C VAL A 36 11.15 -6.34 5.04
N VAL A 37 11.06 -5.60 6.15
CA VAL A 37 10.34 -4.33 6.22
C VAL A 37 11.20 -3.32 6.97
N GLY A 38 11.44 -2.16 6.36
CA GLY A 38 12.32 -1.16 6.95
C GLY A 38 12.29 0.16 6.21
N VAL A 39 12.86 1.18 6.85
CA VAL A 39 13.20 2.45 6.22
C VAL A 39 14.65 2.37 5.76
N ILE A 40 14.85 2.54 4.47
CA ILE A 40 16.17 2.56 3.85
C ILE A 40 16.50 3.92 3.28
N LYS A 41 17.80 4.23 3.21
CA LYS A 41 18.37 5.33 2.45
C LYS A 41 19.23 4.78 1.32
N ILE A 42 19.07 5.33 0.12
CA ILE A 42 19.92 5.00 -1.04
C ILE A 42 21.26 5.73 -0.88
N ILE A 43 22.37 4.98 -0.90
CA ILE A 43 23.72 5.53 -0.72
C ILE A 43 24.37 5.81 -2.08
N LYS A 44 24.28 4.86 -3.01
CA LYS A 44 24.80 4.99 -4.37
C LYS A 44 24.05 4.06 -5.33
N VAL A 45 24.07 4.41 -6.60
CA VAL A 45 23.54 3.63 -7.73
C VAL A 45 24.67 3.35 -8.72
N TYR A 46 24.76 2.13 -9.24
CA TYR A 46 25.87 1.66 -10.08
C TYR A 46 25.52 0.37 -10.85
N ASP A 47 26.46 -0.13 -11.65
CA ASP A 47 26.37 -1.41 -12.39
C ASP A 47 25.11 -1.52 -13.26
N GLU A 48 24.91 -0.57 -14.17
CA GLU A 48 23.84 -0.66 -15.17
C GLU A 48 24.00 -1.90 -16.06
N ASN A 49 22.95 -2.71 -16.13
CA ASN A 49 22.78 -3.79 -17.08
C ASN A 49 21.69 -3.38 -18.08
N ILE A 50 22.12 -2.94 -19.26
CA ILE A 50 21.23 -2.46 -20.32
C ILE A 50 20.33 -3.57 -20.86
N GLU A 51 20.83 -4.80 -20.95
CA GLU A 51 20.06 -5.95 -21.47
C GLU A 51 18.92 -6.33 -20.53
N GLN A 52 19.18 -6.36 -19.23
CA GLN A 52 18.19 -6.72 -18.21
C GLN A 52 17.39 -5.52 -17.72
N ARG A 53 17.82 -4.31 -18.07
CA ARG A 53 17.24 -3.04 -17.63
C ARG A 53 17.20 -2.96 -16.10
N THR A 54 18.34 -3.30 -15.51
CA THR A 54 18.53 -3.30 -14.06
C THR A 54 19.82 -2.61 -13.68
N TYR A 55 19.86 -2.01 -12.49
CA TYR A 55 21.10 -1.55 -11.87
C TYR A 55 21.13 -1.97 -10.41
N LYS A 56 22.24 -1.73 -9.72
CA LYS A 56 22.38 -1.97 -8.29
C LYS A 56 22.30 -0.65 -7.52
N ALA A 57 21.76 -0.75 -6.32
CA ALA A 57 21.79 0.34 -5.35
C ALA A 57 22.28 -0.17 -4.01
N ASP A 58 23.28 0.52 -3.44
CA ASP A 58 23.66 0.26 -2.06
C ASP A 58 22.75 1.04 -1.12
N VAL A 59 22.34 0.39 -0.03
CA VAL A 59 21.37 0.91 0.91
C VAL A 59 21.87 0.86 2.34
N GLU A 60 21.39 1.79 3.15
CA GLU A 60 21.57 1.82 4.59
C GLU A 60 20.20 1.75 5.27
N PHE A 61 20.05 0.92 6.30
CA PHE A 61 18.82 0.85 7.09
C PHE A 61 18.83 1.94 8.16
N GLU A 62 17.87 2.86 8.07
CA GLU A 62 17.63 3.82 9.15
C GLU A 62 16.78 3.20 10.26
N LYS A 63 15.84 2.31 9.89
CA LYS A 63 14.99 1.54 10.81
C LYS A 63 14.67 0.18 10.21
N LEU A 64 14.77 -0.88 11.00
CA LEU A 64 14.33 -2.23 10.65
C LEU A 64 13.09 -2.60 11.47
N TYR A 65 12.01 -3.00 10.80
CA TYR A 65 10.77 -3.46 11.44
C TYR A 65 10.62 -4.98 11.38
N LYS A 66 11.15 -5.63 10.33
CA LYS A 66 11.08 -7.08 10.11
C LYS A 66 12.25 -7.54 9.24
N GLY A 67 12.76 -8.74 9.49
CA GLY A 67 13.78 -9.38 8.66
C GLY A 67 15.21 -9.09 9.10
N THR A 68 16.13 -9.06 8.14
CA THR A 68 17.56 -8.81 8.36
C THR A 68 18.03 -7.73 7.39
N GLU A 69 18.97 -6.91 7.83
CA GLU A 69 19.57 -5.87 6.99
C GLU A 69 20.39 -6.49 5.86
N PHE A 70 20.46 -5.78 4.74
CA PHE A 70 21.27 -6.11 3.59
C PHE A 70 21.84 -4.81 3.01
N LYS A 71 22.89 -4.93 2.19
CA LYS A 71 23.62 -3.76 1.68
C LYS A 71 23.25 -3.37 0.27
N THR A 72 22.72 -4.29 -0.54
CA THR A 72 22.55 -4.06 -1.97
C THR A 72 21.16 -4.51 -2.44
N LEU A 73 20.50 -3.65 -3.20
CA LEU A 73 19.29 -3.92 -3.96
C LEU A 73 19.62 -4.07 -5.44
N THR A 74 18.93 -4.99 -6.10
CA THR A 74 18.75 -4.92 -7.54
C THR A 74 17.54 -4.03 -7.82
N VAL A 75 17.66 -3.11 -8.77
CA VAL A 75 16.59 -2.22 -9.17
C VAL A 75 16.25 -2.49 -10.62
N ARG A 76 14.96 -2.68 -10.90
CA ARG A 76 14.45 -2.64 -12.27
C ARG A 76 14.35 -1.18 -12.69
N GLY A 77 15.36 -0.75 -13.43
CA GLY A 77 15.74 0.64 -13.59
C GLY A 77 15.24 1.24 -14.88
N LEU A 78 14.94 2.54 -14.86
CA LEU A 78 14.79 3.32 -16.08
C LEU A 78 16.18 3.52 -16.73
N ILE A 79 16.57 2.64 -17.64
CA ILE A 79 17.86 2.72 -18.35
C ILE A 79 17.60 3.12 -19.81
N GLY A 80 18.12 4.27 -20.24
CA GLY A 80 17.86 4.83 -21.56
C GLY A 80 16.40 5.24 -21.75
N ASN A 81 15.76 4.80 -22.83
CA ASN A 81 14.37 5.15 -23.11
C ASN A 81 13.40 4.41 -22.17
N SER A 82 12.32 5.07 -21.78
CA SER A 82 11.26 4.48 -20.94
C SER A 82 10.45 3.45 -21.71
N HIS A 83 10.22 2.29 -21.09
CA HIS A 83 9.33 1.25 -21.61
C HIS A 83 8.13 1.07 -20.68
N SER A 84 6.94 1.44 -21.13
CA SER A 84 5.70 1.44 -20.33
C SER A 84 5.36 0.09 -19.69
N ALA A 85 5.78 -1.01 -20.30
CA ALA A 85 5.52 -2.38 -19.82
C ALA A 85 6.57 -2.87 -18.78
N ALA A 86 7.71 -2.19 -18.64
CA ALA A 86 8.85 -2.72 -17.93
C ALA A 86 8.79 -2.53 -16.41
N CYS A 87 7.81 -1.78 -15.89
CA CYS A 87 7.64 -1.52 -14.45
C CYS A 87 8.89 -0.90 -13.80
N GLU A 88 9.55 -0.02 -14.55
CA GLU A 88 10.81 0.59 -14.16
C GLU A 88 10.61 1.69 -13.13
N ILE A 89 11.64 1.88 -12.31
CA ILE A 89 11.78 3.04 -11.44
C ILE A 89 13.13 3.68 -11.65
N ASP A 90 13.16 4.98 -11.45
CA ASP A 90 14.39 5.71 -11.27
C ASP A 90 14.55 6.03 -9.79
N ILE A 91 15.71 5.70 -9.22
CA ILE A 91 16.04 5.98 -7.84
C ILE A 91 17.40 6.68 -7.80
N GLU A 92 17.50 7.67 -6.92
CA GLU A 92 18.65 8.54 -6.81
C GLU A 92 19.33 8.37 -5.44
N PRO A 93 20.65 8.60 -5.36
CA PRO A 93 21.34 8.72 -4.07
C PRO A 93 20.66 9.75 -3.14
N ASN A 94 20.63 9.45 -1.85
CA ASN A 94 19.97 10.19 -0.77
C ASN A 94 18.44 10.13 -0.73
N GLU A 95 17.79 9.38 -1.63
CA GLU A 95 16.37 9.08 -1.47
C GLU A 95 16.13 8.11 -0.30
N ARG A 96 14.95 8.22 0.31
CA ARG A 96 14.52 7.43 1.46
C ARG A 96 13.22 6.72 1.14
N TYR A 97 13.10 5.47 1.57
CA TYR A 97 11.91 4.65 1.30
C TYR A 97 11.54 3.79 2.50
N LEU A 98 10.25 3.72 2.82
CA LEU A 98 9.70 2.55 3.50
C LEU A 98 9.55 1.44 2.46
N ILE A 99 10.20 0.30 2.67
CA ILE A 99 10.15 -0.86 1.78
C ILE A 99 9.47 -2.05 2.47
N LEU A 100 8.69 -2.82 1.70
CA LEU A 100 8.15 -4.11 2.12
C LEU A 100 8.49 -5.14 1.04
N LEU A 101 9.47 -5.99 1.34
CA LEU A 101 10.09 -6.88 0.36
C LEU A 101 9.73 -8.33 0.65
N SER A 102 9.09 -8.98 -0.31
CA SER A 102 8.93 -10.44 -0.37
C SER A 102 10.09 -11.03 -1.17
N GLY A 103 10.73 -12.09 -0.66
CA GLY A 103 11.89 -12.70 -1.33
C GLY A 103 12.49 -13.86 -0.55
N ALA A 104 12.75 -14.98 -1.22
CA ALA A 104 13.21 -16.20 -0.57
C ALA A 104 14.74 -16.17 -0.34
N GLY A 105 15.16 -15.98 0.92
CA GLY A 105 16.36 -16.59 1.51
C GLY A 105 17.76 -16.18 1.03
N SER A 106 17.94 -15.67 -0.18
CA SER A 106 19.19 -15.05 -0.61
C SER A 106 19.04 -13.54 -0.47
N ASN A 107 19.99 -12.85 0.14
CA ASN A 107 20.05 -11.38 0.33
C ASN A 107 20.01 -10.55 -0.98
N SER A 108 19.49 -11.11 -2.07
CA SER A 108 19.20 -10.49 -3.36
C SER A 108 17.74 -10.06 -3.39
N TYR A 109 17.47 -8.80 -3.02
CA TYR A 109 16.14 -8.22 -3.18
C TYR A 109 16.08 -7.35 -4.43
N THR A 110 14.99 -7.50 -5.19
CA THR A 110 14.73 -6.71 -6.39
C THR A 110 13.57 -5.76 -6.15
N ILE A 111 13.75 -4.48 -6.50
CA ILE A 111 12.69 -3.47 -6.46
C ILE A 111 12.32 -2.98 -7.86
N SER A 112 11.04 -2.69 -8.07
CA SER A 112 10.46 -2.17 -9.31
C SER A 112 9.32 -1.20 -8.98
N SER A 113 8.62 -0.65 -9.98
CA SER A 113 7.48 0.25 -9.75
C SER A 113 6.35 -0.41 -8.97
N CYS A 114 6.18 -1.72 -9.13
CA CYS A 114 5.17 -2.52 -8.44
C CYS A 114 5.58 -3.03 -7.08
N THR A 115 6.87 -2.96 -6.72
CA THR A 115 7.29 -3.34 -5.37
C THR A 115 6.65 -2.40 -4.34
N PRO A 116 6.01 -2.94 -3.28
CA PRO A 116 5.44 -2.16 -2.20
C PRO A 116 6.52 -1.29 -1.53
N LYS A 117 6.39 0.02 -1.73
CA LYS A 117 7.30 1.02 -1.17
C LYS A 117 6.62 2.38 -1.12
N SER A 118 7.01 3.18 -0.14
CA SER A 118 6.58 4.58 0.00
C SER A 118 7.81 5.46 0.07
N LYS A 119 7.92 6.42 -0.85
CA LYS A 119 8.99 7.43 -0.83
C LYS A 119 8.78 8.34 0.37
N LEU A 120 9.84 8.52 1.15
CA LEU A 120 9.87 9.40 2.30
C LEU A 120 10.53 10.73 1.92
N SER A 121 10.37 11.72 2.80
CA SER A 121 11.06 13.00 2.61
C SER A 121 12.58 12.80 2.72
N ALA A 122 13.38 13.54 1.92
CA ALA A 122 14.84 13.36 1.91
C ALA A 122 15.50 13.59 3.29
N ARG A 123 14.83 14.35 4.17
CA ARG A 123 15.24 14.57 5.55
C ARG A 123 14.10 14.22 6.49
N SER A 124 14.39 13.44 7.54
CA SER A 124 13.38 13.07 8.53
C SER A 124 12.79 14.32 9.20
N SER A 125 11.47 14.40 9.26
CA SER A 125 10.78 15.41 10.05
C SER A 125 10.22 14.79 11.34
N LYS A 126 9.92 15.63 12.35
CA LYS A 126 9.24 15.18 13.58
C LYS A 126 7.91 14.49 13.26
N ASP A 127 7.25 15.01 12.25
CA ASP A 127 5.96 14.60 11.73
C ASP A 127 6.01 13.24 11.04
N GLU A 128 7.01 12.99 10.19
CA GLU A 128 7.28 11.68 9.59
C GLU A 128 7.67 10.67 10.67
N ASN A 129 8.53 11.07 11.62
CA ASN A 129 8.92 10.21 12.73
C ASN A 129 7.71 9.76 13.56
N SER A 130 6.75 10.65 13.83
CA SER A 130 5.51 10.30 14.52
C SER A 130 4.66 9.30 13.73
N GLU A 131 4.60 9.42 12.41
CA GLU A 131 3.86 8.47 11.55
C GLU A 131 4.55 7.10 11.51
N LEU A 132 5.88 7.07 11.41
CA LEU A 132 6.68 5.85 11.48
C LEU A 132 6.57 5.15 12.84
N GLU A 133 6.50 5.88 13.95
CA GLU A 133 6.25 5.28 15.27
C GLU A 133 4.82 4.70 15.37
N ASN A 134 3.83 5.32 14.72
CA ASN A 134 2.49 4.74 14.62
C ASN A 134 2.49 3.45 13.79
N LEU A 135 3.20 3.41 12.66
CA LEU A 135 3.41 2.17 11.90
C LEU A 135 4.09 1.09 12.72
N LYS A 136 5.14 1.44 13.47
CA LYS A 136 5.84 0.49 14.34
C LYS A 136 4.87 -0.18 15.32
N LYS A 137 3.94 0.57 15.91
CA LYS A 137 2.90 0.04 16.80
C LYS A 137 1.94 -0.90 16.05
N THR A 138 1.52 -0.51 14.86
CA THR A 138 0.67 -1.33 14.00
C THR A 138 1.35 -2.65 13.65
N PHE A 139 2.59 -2.61 13.16
CA PHE A 139 3.40 -3.79 12.83
C PHE A 139 3.62 -4.70 14.05
N SER A 140 3.96 -4.11 15.21
CA SER A 140 4.09 -4.87 16.46
C SER A 140 2.78 -5.58 16.86
N TYR A 141 1.63 -4.93 16.64
CA TYR A 141 0.34 -5.56 16.88
C TYR A 141 0.06 -6.70 15.89
N LEU A 142 0.37 -6.50 14.61
CA LEU A 142 0.22 -7.53 13.58
C LEU A 142 1.04 -8.77 13.90
N ASP A 143 2.30 -8.61 14.30
CA ASP A 143 3.18 -9.71 14.70
C ASP A 143 2.65 -10.44 15.94
N LYS A 144 2.32 -9.69 17.01
CA LYS A 144 1.82 -10.28 18.26
C LYS A 144 0.52 -11.06 18.07
N ASN A 145 -0.30 -10.67 17.09
CA ASN A 145 -1.61 -11.27 16.83
C ASN A 145 -1.66 -12.09 15.54
N ARG A 146 -0.52 -12.44 14.94
CA ARG A 146 -0.45 -13.09 13.61
C ARG A 146 -1.37 -14.30 13.47
N TYR A 147 -1.47 -15.13 14.50
CA TYR A 147 -2.34 -16.32 14.51
C TYR A 147 -3.83 -15.97 14.42
N LYS A 148 -4.28 -14.82 14.95
CA LYS A 148 -5.67 -14.37 14.83
C LYS A 148 -6.07 -14.00 13.41
N PHE A 149 -5.10 -13.77 12.53
CA PHE A 149 -5.31 -13.41 11.14
C PHE A 149 -5.12 -14.58 10.18
N THR A 150 -4.79 -15.77 10.70
CA THR A 150 -4.57 -16.96 9.86
C THR A 150 -5.85 -17.35 9.14
N GLY A 151 -5.77 -17.54 7.81
CA GLY A 151 -6.92 -17.84 6.95
C GLY A 151 -7.71 -16.61 6.49
N LEU A 152 -7.53 -15.47 7.15
CA LEU A 152 -8.15 -14.19 6.77
C LEU A 152 -7.23 -13.38 5.84
N THR A 153 -7.81 -12.45 5.10
CA THR A 153 -7.10 -11.60 4.15
C THR A 153 -7.42 -10.15 4.45
N PHE A 154 -6.39 -9.31 4.55
CA PHE A 154 -6.61 -7.87 4.62
C PHE A 154 -6.96 -7.33 3.25
N THR A 155 -7.92 -6.43 3.19
CA THR A 155 -8.35 -5.78 1.94
C THR A 155 -8.60 -4.28 2.13
N PHE A 156 -8.73 -3.57 1.02
CA PHE A 156 -9.15 -2.18 1.00
C PHE A 156 -10.67 -2.07 1.10
N CYS A 157 -11.12 -0.90 1.51
CA CYS A 157 -12.52 -0.53 1.47
C CYS A 157 -12.62 0.92 1.01
N GLU A 158 -13.62 1.20 0.19
CA GLU A 158 -13.87 2.54 -0.33
C GLU A 158 -15.27 2.99 0.08
N ASP A 159 -15.45 4.30 0.25
CA ASP A 159 -16.78 4.86 0.49
C ASP A 159 -17.55 4.85 -0.84
N GLY A 160 -18.53 3.96 -0.94
CA GLY A 160 -19.34 3.80 -2.15
C GLY A 160 -20.28 4.97 -2.45
N THR A 161 -20.27 6.01 -1.62
CA THR A 161 -21.14 7.19 -1.74
C THR A 161 -20.39 8.51 -1.87
N SER A 162 -19.04 8.49 -1.95
CA SER A 162 -18.23 9.71 -2.01
C SER A 162 -17.89 10.12 -3.44
N ASP A 163 -18.44 11.27 -3.87
CA ASP A 163 -18.11 11.88 -5.17
C ASP A 163 -16.88 12.82 -5.11
N ILE A 164 -16.41 13.18 -3.90
CA ILE A 164 -15.46 14.29 -3.69
C ILE A 164 -14.30 13.94 -2.74
N GLY A 165 -14.03 12.66 -2.51
CA GLY A 165 -12.91 12.19 -1.66
C GLY A 165 -13.06 12.40 -0.15
N GLN A 166 -14.11 13.11 0.28
CA GLN A 166 -14.53 13.17 1.68
C GLN A 166 -15.38 11.94 2.02
N THR A 167 -14.94 11.15 2.98
CA THR A 167 -15.70 10.02 3.52
C THR A 167 -16.54 10.45 4.72
N ASP A 168 -17.60 9.73 5.06
CA ASP A 168 -18.33 10.01 6.30
C ASP A 168 -17.46 9.83 7.56
N LEU A 169 -16.35 9.08 7.47
CA LEU A 169 -15.34 9.00 8.52
C LEU A 169 -14.60 10.33 8.74
N SER A 170 -14.50 11.20 7.73
CA SER A 170 -13.88 12.52 7.88
C SER A 170 -14.72 13.49 8.71
N LYS A 171 -16.02 13.23 8.83
CA LYS A 171 -16.99 14.09 9.54
C LYS A 171 -17.04 13.83 11.04
N ILE A 172 -16.31 12.84 11.54
CA ILE A 172 -16.25 12.48 12.96
C ILE A 172 -15.54 13.61 13.72
N LYS A 173 -16.33 14.36 14.52
CA LYS A 173 -15.83 15.47 15.34
C LYS A 173 -15.28 14.97 16.67
N ASP A 174 -14.39 15.73 17.29
CA ASP A 174 -13.84 15.47 18.63
C ASP A 174 -13.23 14.06 18.81
N PHE A 175 -12.64 13.55 17.73
CA PHE A 175 -12.03 12.22 17.72
C PHE A 175 -10.69 12.21 18.48
N GLN A 176 -10.70 11.57 19.65
CA GLN A 176 -9.55 11.44 20.54
C GLN A 176 -9.20 9.96 20.74
N PRO A 177 -8.54 9.31 19.77
CA PRO A 177 -8.29 7.88 19.82
C PRO A 177 -7.20 7.53 20.84
N LYS A 178 -7.33 6.37 21.49
CA LYS A 178 -6.34 5.82 22.43
C LYS A 178 -5.17 5.14 21.69
N GLN A 179 -5.36 4.78 20.42
CA GLN A 179 -4.34 4.20 19.55
C GLN A 179 -4.48 4.69 18.11
N SER A 180 -3.43 4.54 17.30
CA SER A 180 -3.34 5.12 15.96
C SER A 180 -3.98 4.30 14.85
N PHE A 181 -4.56 3.14 15.16
CA PHE A 181 -5.15 2.24 14.18
C PHE A 181 -6.32 1.46 14.77
N ALA A 182 -7.15 0.89 13.90
CA ALA A 182 -8.18 -0.07 14.23
C ALA A 182 -8.19 -1.20 13.21
N ILE A 183 -8.62 -2.39 13.63
CA ILE A 183 -8.79 -3.55 12.77
C ILE A 183 -10.20 -4.11 12.98
N TYR A 184 -10.91 -4.26 11.88
CA TYR A 184 -12.25 -4.82 11.83
C TYR A 184 -12.24 -6.10 11.00
N ARG A 185 -13.00 -7.09 11.45
CA ARG A 185 -13.38 -8.27 10.66
C ARG A 185 -14.75 -7.99 10.08
N VAL A 186 -14.89 -8.14 8.77
CA VAL A 186 -16.14 -7.84 8.06
C VAL A 186 -16.60 -9.04 7.27
N LYS A 187 -17.90 -9.30 7.25
CA LYS A 187 -18.53 -10.17 6.27
C LYS A 187 -19.28 -9.36 5.24
N ILE A 188 -19.15 -9.75 3.98
CA ILE A 188 -19.75 -9.05 2.84
C ILE A 188 -20.78 -9.91 2.11
N ASN A 189 -21.75 -9.24 1.51
CA ASN A 189 -22.68 -9.86 0.54
C ASN A 189 -22.11 -9.87 -0.88
N GLU A 190 -22.92 -10.39 -1.81
CA GLU A 190 -22.58 -10.49 -3.24
C GLU A 190 -22.26 -9.16 -3.92
N SER A 191 -22.74 -8.04 -3.38
CA SER A 191 -22.45 -6.69 -3.88
C SER A 191 -21.27 -6.02 -3.16
N SER A 192 -20.46 -6.79 -2.42
CA SER A 192 -19.33 -6.30 -1.62
C SER A 192 -19.68 -5.30 -0.51
N LYS A 193 -20.96 -5.20 -0.15
CA LYS A 193 -21.39 -4.41 1.01
C LYS A 193 -21.26 -5.23 2.27
N ILE A 194 -21.04 -4.56 3.40
CA ILE A 194 -20.77 -5.18 4.70
C ILE A 194 -22.08 -5.53 5.41
N ASP A 195 -22.33 -6.82 5.64
CA ASP A 195 -23.50 -7.33 6.38
C ASP A 195 -23.21 -7.44 7.88
N GLU A 196 -21.98 -7.85 8.24
CA GLU A 196 -21.52 -8.01 9.61
C GLU A 196 -20.16 -7.34 9.80
N ILE A 197 -19.96 -6.71 10.96
CA ILE A 197 -18.70 -6.12 11.39
C ILE A 197 -18.40 -6.53 12.82
N VAL A 198 -17.16 -6.94 13.07
CA VAL A 198 -16.66 -7.32 14.39
C VAL A 198 -15.34 -6.58 14.62
N THR A 199 -15.27 -5.84 15.71
CA THR A 199 -14.06 -5.11 16.09
C THR A 199 -13.04 -6.06 16.71
N ILE A 200 -11.88 -6.20 16.05
CA ILE A 200 -10.73 -6.90 16.62
C ILE A 200 -9.97 -5.98 17.56
N THR A 201 -9.76 -4.73 17.11
CA THR A 201 -9.22 -3.65 17.93
C THR A 201 -9.76 -2.33 17.42
N GLY A 202 -10.39 -1.56 18.29
CA GLY A 202 -10.93 -0.24 17.96
C GLY A 202 -9.92 0.86 18.24
N PHE A 203 -10.22 2.08 17.79
CA PHE A 203 -9.45 3.26 18.15
C PHE A 203 -9.58 3.61 19.63
N GLY A 204 -10.58 3.06 20.34
CA GLY A 204 -10.84 3.32 21.75
C GLY A 204 -11.59 4.64 21.98
N SER A 205 -12.13 5.23 20.91
CA SER A 205 -12.92 6.45 20.89
C SER A 205 -13.89 6.37 19.72
N GLN A 206 -15.18 6.64 19.94
CA GLN A 206 -16.22 6.66 18.90
C GLN A 206 -16.31 5.38 18.04
N ASP A 207 -15.84 4.23 18.55
CA ASP A 207 -15.73 2.99 17.76
C ASP A 207 -17.08 2.55 17.17
N LYS A 208 -18.19 2.68 17.92
CA LYS A 208 -19.54 2.38 17.41
C LYS A 208 -19.95 3.25 16.22
N ILE A 209 -19.62 4.54 16.26
CA ILE A 209 -19.92 5.48 15.17
C ILE A 209 -19.12 5.08 13.93
N ILE A 210 -17.84 4.73 14.12
CA ILE A 210 -16.96 4.27 13.05
C ILE A 210 -17.49 2.97 12.45
N GLU A 211 -17.86 1.98 13.27
CA GLU A 211 -18.47 0.72 12.83
C GLU A 211 -19.75 0.97 12.01
N ASP A 212 -20.63 1.85 12.46
CA ASP A 212 -21.88 2.20 11.76
C ASP A 212 -21.62 2.89 10.42
N VAL A 213 -20.58 3.72 10.33
CA VAL A 213 -20.18 4.36 9.06
C VAL A 213 -19.62 3.32 8.11
N ILE A 214 -18.66 2.50 8.56
CA ILE A 214 -18.06 1.43 7.76
C ILE A 214 -19.15 0.51 7.20
N LYS A 215 -20.02 0.00 8.07
CA LYS A 215 -21.07 -0.95 7.69
C LYS A 215 -22.05 -0.38 6.66
N ARG A 216 -22.45 0.89 6.78
CA ARG A 216 -23.46 1.49 5.91
C ARG A 216 -22.92 2.02 4.59
N LYS A 217 -21.67 2.48 4.57
CA LYS A 217 -21.13 3.29 3.47
C LYS A 217 -20.04 2.61 2.68
N MET A 218 -19.30 1.70 3.30
CA MET A 218 -18.13 1.13 2.65
C MET A 218 -18.46 -0.07 1.77
N ILE A 219 -17.76 -0.13 0.65
CA ILE A 219 -17.69 -1.27 -0.26
C ILE A 219 -16.31 -1.89 -0.10
N VAL A 220 -16.28 -3.20 0.09
CA VAL A 220 -15.04 -3.95 0.30
C VAL A 220 -14.48 -4.41 -1.04
N ASP A 221 -13.21 -4.10 -1.29
CA ASP A 221 -12.55 -4.56 -2.49
C ASP A 221 -12.35 -6.08 -2.43
N ARG A 222 -12.78 -6.77 -3.49
CA ARG A 222 -12.50 -8.20 -3.64
C ARG A 222 -11.18 -8.35 -4.37
N PRO A 223 -10.17 -9.02 -3.79
CA PRO A 223 -8.89 -9.18 -4.45
C PRO A 223 -9.06 -9.96 -5.76
N MET A 224 -8.78 -9.28 -6.87
CA MET A 224 -9.07 -9.70 -8.25
C MET A 224 -8.45 -11.04 -8.66
N PHE A 225 -7.37 -11.48 -7.98
CA PHE A 225 -6.62 -12.71 -8.27
C PHE A 225 -6.56 -13.68 -7.09
N SER A 226 -7.38 -13.47 -6.07
CA SER A 226 -7.49 -14.48 -5.02
C SER A 226 -8.24 -15.70 -5.55
N ASN A 227 -7.80 -16.91 -5.21
CA ASN A 227 -8.60 -18.16 -5.35
C ASN A 227 -9.84 -18.15 -4.42
N SER A 228 -10.39 -16.96 -4.18
CA SER A 228 -11.24 -16.59 -3.07
C SER A 228 -12.46 -15.81 -3.56
N SER A 229 -12.90 -16.08 -4.79
CA SER A 229 -14.21 -15.65 -5.30
C SER A 229 -15.34 -15.96 -4.31
N ASP A 230 -15.14 -16.97 -3.46
CA ASP A 230 -16.09 -17.44 -2.46
C ASP A 230 -15.82 -16.89 -1.05
N LYS A 231 -14.69 -16.20 -0.81
CA LYS A 231 -14.43 -15.58 0.49
C LYS A 231 -15.36 -14.40 0.67
N LYS A 232 -16.20 -14.50 1.69
CA LYS A 232 -17.11 -13.43 2.12
C LYS A 232 -16.61 -12.69 3.34
N GLU A 233 -15.40 -12.97 3.80
CA GLU A 233 -14.90 -12.45 5.06
C GLU A 233 -13.48 -11.92 4.95
N PHE A 234 -13.29 -10.69 5.44
CA PHE A 234 -12.07 -9.92 5.25
C PHE A 234 -11.68 -9.15 6.51
N LEU A 235 -10.44 -8.68 6.53
CA LEU A 235 -9.93 -7.75 7.52
C LEU A 235 -9.74 -6.38 6.89
N ILE A 236 -10.18 -5.34 7.61
CA ILE A 236 -9.95 -3.95 7.24
C ILE A 236 -9.08 -3.33 8.33
N LEU A 237 -7.99 -2.70 7.94
CA LEU A 237 -7.16 -1.89 8.83
C LEU A 237 -7.36 -0.42 8.49
N LEU A 238 -7.68 0.38 9.51
CA LEU A 238 -7.79 1.83 9.38
C LEU A 238 -6.72 2.51 10.24
N PHE A 239 -6.13 3.57 9.71
CA PHE A 239 -5.18 4.45 10.38
C PHE A 239 -5.85 5.76 10.79
N TYR A 240 -5.40 6.32 11.91
CA TYR A 240 -5.73 7.68 12.31
C TYR A 240 -4.62 8.66 11.88
N HIS A 241 -5.00 9.65 11.08
CA HIS A 241 -4.14 10.68 10.54
C HIS A 241 -4.33 11.99 11.28
N LYS A 242 -3.64 12.16 12.41
CA LYS A 242 -3.76 13.35 13.27
C LYS A 242 -3.57 14.67 12.49
N LYS A 243 -2.66 14.71 11.51
CA LYS A 243 -2.40 15.91 10.71
C LYS A 243 -3.60 16.35 9.87
N ASN A 244 -4.41 15.39 9.44
CA ASN A 244 -5.59 15.64 8.62
C ASN A 244 -6.73 16.26 9.44
N SER A 245 -6.64 16.29 10.78
CA SER A 245 -7.68 16.88 11.62
C SER A 245 -7.85 18.39 11.43
N LYS A 246 -6.90 19.04 10.74
CA LYS A 246 -6.93 20.48 10.44
C LYS A 246 -7.38 20.78 9.02
N ASP A 247 -7.56 19.76 8.18
CA ASP A 247 -7.86 19.90 6.76
C ASP A 247 -9.16 19.15 6.45
N GLN A 248 -10.22 19.91 6.21
CA GLN A 248 -11.55 19.36 5.94
C GLN A 248 -11.62 18.49 4.68
N TYR A 249 -10.64 18.58 3.78
CA TYR A 249 -10.59 17.78 2.55
C TYR A 249 -9.80 16.49 2.71
N LYS A 250 -9.17 16.25 3.87
CA LYS A 250 -8.39 15.05 4.13
C LYS A 250 -9.09 14.12 5.10
N ASN A 251 -9.03 12.83 4.79
CA ASN A 251 -9.60 11.80 5.66
C ASN A 251 -8.75 11.65 6.93
N ILE A 252 -9.35 11.92 8.09
CA ILE A 252 -8.71 11.70 9.40
C ILE A 252 -8.60 10.21 9.75
N ILE A 253 -9.43 9.37 9.13
CA ILE A 253 -9.38 7.91 9.24
C ILE A 253 -9.37 7.35 7.81
N SER A 254 -8.40 6.50 7.47
CA SER A 254 -8.35 5.85 6.15
C SER A 254 -7.66 4.49 6.19
N ASN A 255 -7.89 3.69 5.16
CA ASN A 255 -7.20 2.43 4.88
C ASN A 255 -5.80 2.61 4.24
N TYR A 256 -5.34 3.86 4.12
CA TYR A 256 -4.03 4.21 3.59
C TYR A 256 -3.16 4.78 4.71
N TRP A 257 -1.88 4.43 4.71
CA TRP A 257 -0.88 5.10 5.55
C TRP A 257 -0.26 6.26 4.79
#